data_AF-A0A0C2FB02-F1
#
_entry.id   AF-A0A0C2FB02-F1
#
_cell.length_a   1.000
_cell.length_b   1.000
_cell.length_c   1.000
_cell.angle_alpha   90.00
_cell.angle_beta   90.00
_cell.angle_gamma   90.00
#
_symmetry.space_group_name_H-M   'P 1'
#
loop_
_entity.id
_entity.type
_entity.pdbx_description
1 polymer ?
#
loop_
_entity_poly.entity_id
_entity_poly.type
_entity_poly.pdbx_seq_one_letter_code
_entity_poly.pdbx_strand_id
1 'polypeptide(L)'
;MAEFKLSNNTLRRMMSHMNDNMDRGLEGGLDASTIAMLPSFVPELPDGTERGKYVAMDLGGTNLRVMIMEIEPGEAMRTKQFNTRMPNAAMHGTGEQLFDYIAKALADFLVEKDMAHENLPVGFTFSYPCDQTSLKSATLLR
;
A
#
# COMPACT_ATOMS: atom_id res chain seq x y z
N MET A 1 -30.19 2.20 19.31
CA MET A 1 -28.86 1.94 19.92
C MET A 1 -28.68 0.48 20.38
N ALA A 2 -29.68 -0.19 20.94
CA ALA A 2 -29.55 -1.61 21.34
C ALA A 2 -29.21 -2.55 20.17
N GLU A 3 -29.72 -2.27 18.96
CA GLU A 3 -29.47 -3.07 17.74
C GLU A 3 -28.01 -3.10 17.27
N PHE A 4 -27.18 -2.14 17.68
CA PHE A 4 -25.76 -2.09 17.35
C PHE A 4 -24.85 -2.58 18.50
N LYS A 5 -25.44 -2.94 19.66
CA LYS A 5 -24.68 -3.46 20.79
C LYS A 5 -24.47 -4.96 20.63
N LEU A 6 -23.30 -5.33 20.15
CA LEU A 6 -22.93 -6.73 19.98
C LEU A 6 -22.50 -7.32 21.32
N SER A 7 -23.01 -8.51 21.64
CA SER A 7 -22.54 -9.28 22.79
C SER A 7 -21.15 -9.87 22.52
N ASN A 8 -20.39 -10.17 23.57
CA ASN A 8 -19.11 -10.88 23.43
C ASN A 8 -19.27 -12.23 22.70
N ASN A 9 -20.41 -12.91 22.85
CA ASN A 9 -20.70 -14.15 22.14
C ASN A 9 -20.88 -13.91 20.64
N THR A 10 -21.51 -12.80 20.26
CA THR A 10 -21.63 -12.40 18.87
C THR A 10 -20.26 -12.09 18.27
N LEU A 11 -19.40 -11.33 18.98
CA LEU A 11 -18.05 -11.01 18.54
C LEU A 11 -17.18 -12.26 18.34
N ARG A 12 -17.25 -13.24 19.26
CA ARG A 12 -16.54 -14.53 19.12
C ARG A 12 -17.01 -15.33 17.90
N ARG A 13 -18.32 -15.34 17.63
CA ARG A 13 -18.86 -15.98 16.42
C ARG A 13 -18.33 -15.31 15.15
N MET A 14 -18.32 -13.98 15.10
CA MET A 14 -17.78 -13.23 13.95
C MET A 14 -16.29 -13.52 13.74
N MET A 15 -15.50 -13.59 14.83
CA MET A 15 -14.09 -13.96 14.78
C MET A 15 -13.90 -15.37 14.22
N SER A 16 -14.66 -16.36 14.69
CA SER A 16 -14.61 -17.73 14.16
C SER A 16 -14.93 -17.76 12.67
N HIS A 17 -16.00 -17.08 12.24
CA HIS A 17 -16.36 -17.00 10.82
C HIS A 17 -15.28 -16.34 9.97
N MET A 18 -14.61 -15.31 10.49
CA MET A 18 -13.51 -14.65 9.78
C MET A 18 -12.31 -15.58 9.65
N ASN A 19 -11.93 -16.29 10.71
CA ASN A 19 -10.85 -17.27 10.68
C ASN A 19 -11.13 -18.39 9.66
N ASP A 20 -12.34 -18.97 9.68
CA ASP A 20 -12.73 -20.02 8.73
C ASP A 20 -12.62 -19.54 7.27
N ASN A 21 -12.97 -18.27 7.00
CA ASN A 21 -12.80 -17.69 5.65
C ASN A 21 -11.33 -17.41 5.33
N MET A 22 -10.50 -17.03 6.29
CA MET A 22 -9.07 -16.88 6.06
C MET A 22 -8.42 -18.23 5.71
N ASP A 23 -8.73 -19.30 6.45
CA ASP A 23 -8.19 -20.64 6.18
C ASP A 23 -8.60 -21.14 4.79
N ARG A 24 -9.89 -21.04 4.45
CA ARG A 24 -10.39 -21.37 3.10
C ARG A 24 -9.78 -20.51 2.00
N GLY A 25 -9.51 -19.23 2.29
CA GLY A 25 -8.88 -18.30 1.35
C GLY A 25 -7.43 -18.68 1.06
N LEU A 26 -6.70 -19.16 2.06
CA LEU A 26 -5.34 -19.68 1.89
C LEU A 26 -5.32 -21.00 1.09
N GLU A 27 -6.35 -21.85 1.24
CA GLU A 27 -6.43 -23.14 0.54
C GLU A 27 -6.85 -23.01 -0.94
N GLY A 28 -7.82 -22.14 -1.24
CA GLY A 28 -8.46 -22.09 -2.56
C GLY A 28 -8.83 -20.69 -3.05
N GLY A 29 -8.28 -19.64 -2.46
CA GLY A 29 -8.51 -18.25 -2.88
C GLY A 29 -9.98 -17.84 -2.86
N LEU A 30 -10.35 -16.99 -3.80
CA LEU A 30 -11.72 -16.44 -3.92
C LEU A 30 -12.77 -17.47 -4.38
N ASP A 31 -12.36 -18.60 -4.94
CA ASP A 31 -13.29 -19.69 -5.30
C ASP A 31 -13.76 -20.44 -4.03
N ALA A 32 -12.88 -20.52 -3.03
CA ALA A 32 -13.14 -21.20 -1.77
C ALA A 32 -13.61 -20.26 -0.64
N SER A 33 -13.39 -18.94 -0.74
CA SER A 33 -13.64 -17.99 0.35
C SER A 33 -14.07 -16.60 -0.13
N THR A 34 -14.71 -15.83 0.76
CA THR A 34 -14.95 -14.40 0.54
C THR A 34 -13.73 -13.53 0.86
N ILE A 35 -12.68 -14.10 1.46
CA ILE A 35 -11.41 -13.44 1.78
C ILE A 35 -10.33 -14.00 0.85
N ALA A 36 -9.74 -13.14 0.02
CA ALA A 36 -8.82 -13.56 -1.04
C ALA A 36 -7.45 -14.08 -0.55
N MET A 37 -7.01 -13.66 0.65
CA MET A 37 -5.72 -14.04 1.26
C MET A 37 -4.52 -13.92 0.30
N LEU A 38 -4.46 -12.79 -0.43
CA LEU A 38 -3.45 -12.55 -1.48
C LEU A 38 -2.03 -12.46 -0.88
N PRO A 39 -1.03 -13.17 -1.44
CA PRO A 39 0.35 -13.11 -0.97
C PRO A 39 1.01 -11.76 -1.32
N SER A 40 1.70 -11.16 -0.35
CA SER A 40 2.37 -9.85 -0.52
C SER A 40 3.77 -9.94 -1.14
N PHE A 41 4.36 -11.13 -1.18
CA PHE A 41 5.77 -11.38 -1.57
C PHE A 41 6.81 -10.64 -0.69
N VAL A 42 6.43 -10.22 0.51
CA VAL A 42 7.37 -9.76 1.54
C VAL A 42 7.82 -11.00 2.35
N PRO A 43 9.07 -11.47 2.20
CA PRO A 43 9.47 -12.76 2.73
C PRO A 43 9.71 -12.74 4.24
N GLU A 44 10.11 -11.59 4.77
CA GLU A 44 10.63 -11.44 6.13
C GLU A 44 10.17 -10.12 6.74
N LEU A 45 10.05 -10.11 8.07
CA LEU A 45 9.80 -8.88 8.82
C LEU A 45 11.10 -8.09 8.96
N PRO A 46 11.02 -6.75 9.16
CA PRO A 46 12.18 -5.95 9.45
C PRO A 46 12.97 -6.49 10.66
N ASP A 47 14.29 -6.57 10.54
CA ASP A 47 15.19 -7.05 11.59
C ASP A 47 15.94 -5.91 12.31
N GLY A 48 15.73 -4.67 11.86
CA GLY A 48 16.34 -3.46 12.41
C GLY A 48 17.71 -3.15 11.82
N THR A 49 18.20 -3.94 10.87
CA THR A 49 19.47 -3.68 10.16
C THR A 49 19.28 -2.88 8.87
N GLU A 50 18.03 -2.54 8.52
CA GLU A 50 17.71 -1.80 7.31
C GLU A 50 18.43 -0.46 7.27
N ARG A 51 18.92 -0.10 6.08
CA ARG A 51 19.66 1.13 5.87
C ARG A 51 19.50 1.64 4.46
N GLY A 52 19.32 2.94 4.35
CA GLY A 52 19.41 3.63 3.07
C GLY A 52 18.40 4.74 2.93
N LYS A 53 18.41 5.33 1.74
CA LYS A 53 17.44 6.34 1.33
C LYS A 53 16.47 5.72 0.33
N TYR A 54 15.18 5.87 0.59
CA TYR A 54 14.10 5.27 -0.18
C TYR A 54 13.04 6.31 -0.51
N VAL A 55 12.34 6.11 -1.63
CA VAL A 55 11.11 6.82 -1.92
C VAL A 55 9.94 5.90 -1.60
N ALA A 56 8.94 6.41 -0.91
CA ALA A 56 7.64 5.74 -0.76
C ALA A 56 6.55 6.60 -1.39
N MET A 57 5.72 5.98 -2.22
CA MET A 57 4.50 6.57 -2.74
C MET A 57 3.31 5.85 -2.13
N ASP A 58 2.33 6.60 -1.67
CA ASP A 58 1.07 6.09 -1.14
C ASP A 58 -0.08 6.72 -1.91
N LEU A 59 -0.70 5.92 -2.77
CA LEU A 59 -1.90 6.29 -3.50
C LEU A 59 -3.11 5.78 -2.72
N GLY A 60 -3.73 6.70 -1.98
CA GLY A 60 -5.04 6.48 -1.40
C GLY A 60 -6.16 6.75 -2.41
N GLY A 61 -7.41 6.74 -1.94
CA GLY A 61 -8.57 7.02 -2.80
C GLY A 61 -8.77 8.49 -3.18
N THR A 62 -8.03 9.43 -2.58
CA THR A 62 -8.22 10.88 -2.85
C THR A 62 -6.93 11.69 -2.80
N ASN A 63 -5.88 11.15 -2.18
CA ASN A 63 -4.61 11.84 -2.03
C ASN A 63 -3.48 10.92 -2.49
N LEU A 64 -2.46 11.54 -3.08
CA LEU A 64 -1.15 10.96 -3.29
C LEU A 64 -0.20 11.56 -2.26
N ARG A 65 0.50 10.69 -1.54
CA ARG A 65 1.59 11.06 -0.66
C ARG A 65 2.89 10.52 -1.24
N VAL A 66 3.90 11.38 -1.32
CA VAL A 66 5.27 11.02 -1.71
C VAL A 66 6.18 11.31 -0.53
N MET A 67 7.03 10.35 -0.17
CA MET A 67 7.97 10.46 0.94
C MET A 67 9.36 10.07 0.50
N ILE A 68 10.35 10.83 0.95
CA ILE A 68 11.75 10.39 1.00
C ILE A 68 12.02 9.98 2.44
N MET A 69 12.49 8.74 2.63
CA MET A 69 12.80 8.16 3.92
C MET A 69 14.30 7.86 3.97
N GLU A 70 14.96 8.27 5.05
CA GLU A 70 16.31 7.85 5.37
C GLU A 70 16.25 6.99 6.63
N ILE A 71 16.72 5.75 6.50
CA ILE A 71 16.71 4.74 7.53
C ILE A 71 18.15 4.43 7.90
N GLU A 72 18.46 4.51 9.19
CA GLU A 72 19.75 4.14 9.77
C GLU A 72 19.47 3.28 11.02
N PRO A 73 20.13 2.11 11.17
CA PRO A 73 19.95 1.24 12.33
C PRO A 73 20.20 1.96 13.65
N GLY A 74 19.24 1.85 14.57
CA GLY A 74 19.31 2.48 15.89
C GLY A 74 18.99 3.99 15.92
N GLU A 75 18.72 4.61 14.76
CA GLU A 75 18.29 6.01 14.69
C GLU A 75 16.79 6.12 14.40
N ALA A 76 16.21 7.27 14.75
CA ALA A 76 14.86 7.60 14.30
C ALA A 76 14.85 7.83 12.78
N MET A 77 13.91 7.21 12.08
CA MET A 77 13.71 7.42 10.63
C MET A 77 13.49 8.90 10.32
N ARG A 78 14.28 9.44 9.39
CA ARG A 78 14.12 10.82 8.90
C ARG A 78 13.26 10.83 7.66
N THR A 79 12.28 11.72 7.61
CA THR A 79 11.32 11.77 6.48
C THR A 79 11.13 13.18 5.95
N LYS A 80 11.12 13.32 4.62
CA LYS A 80 10.56 14.48 3.92
C LYS A 80 9.32 14.01 3.16
N GLN A 81 8.21 14.74 3.23
CA GLN A 81 6.97 14.31 2.58
C GLN A 81 6.28 15.45 1.83
N PHE A 82 5.53 15.06 0.81
CA PHE A 82 4.64 15.90 0.04
C PHE A 82 3.30 15.18 -0.10
N ASN A 83 2.21 15.92 0.11
CA ASN A 83 0.85 15.42 -0.04
C ASN A 83 0.13 16.28 -1.07
N THR A 84 -0.51 15.62 -2.03
CA THR A 84 -1.35 16.30 -3.02
C THR A 84 -2.68 15.60 -3.18
N ARG A 85 -3.71 16.40 -3.47
CA ARG A 85 -5.02 15.86 -3.81
C ARG A 85 -5.00 15.38 -5.25
N MET A 86 -5.48 14.17 -5.48
CA MET A 86 -5.60 13.62 -6.82
C MET A 86 -6.64 14.42 -7.63
N PRO A 87 -6.29 14.95 -8.81
CA PRO A 87 -7.26 15.60 -9.68
C PRO A 87 -8.37 14.63 -10.09
N ASN A 88 -9.60 15.11 -10.17
CA ASN A 88 -10.73 14.29 -10.63
C ASN A 88 -10.48 13.66 -12.00
N ALA A 89 -9.82 14.40 -12.91
CA ALA A 89 -9.45 13.92 -14.23
C ALA A 89 -8.43 12.78 -14.20
N ALA A 90 -7.57 12.71 -13.18
CA ALA A 90 -6.64 11.59 -13.00
C ALA A 90 -7.34 10.39 -12.34
N MET A 91 -8.22 10.62 -11.36
CA MET A 91 -8.94 9.56 -10.65
C MET A 91 -9.97 8.82 -11.51
N HIS A 92 -10.62 9.52 -12.44
CA HIS A 92 -11.68 8.97 -13.30
C HIS A 92 -11.30 8.96 -14.79
N GLY A 93 -10.03 9.21 -15.09
CA GLY A 93 -9.48 9.23 -16.44
C GLY A 93 -8.94 7.87 -16.88
N THR A 94 -8.01 7.90 -17.83
CA THR A 94 -7.27 6.71 -18.25
C THR A 94 -6.16 6.36 -17.26
N GLY A 95 -5.66 5.13 -17.32
CA GLY A 95 -4.47 4.73 -16.55
C GLY A 95 -3.27 5.61 -16.86
N GLU A 96 -3.06 5.99 -18.13
CA GLU A 96 -2.00 6.93 -18.54
C GLU A 96 -2.12 8.26 -17.79
N GLN A 97 -3.31 8.87 -17.75
CA GLN A 97 -3.52 10.14 -17.04
C GLN A 97 -3.23 10.03 -15.53
N LEU A 98 -3.59 8.90 -14.93
CA LEU A 98 -3.28 8.64 -13.52
C LEU A 98 -1.77 8.55 -13.29
N PHE A 99 -1.07 7.73 -14.06
CA PHE A 99 0.36 7.50 -13.90
C PHE A 99 1.22 8.70 -14.32
N ASP A 100 0.80 9.48 -15.31
CA ASP A 100 1.42 10.75 -15.68
C ASP A 100 1.37 11.75 -14.53
N TYR A 101 0.24 11.85 -13.83
CA TYR A 101 0.11 12.71 -12.66
C TYR A 101 1.03 12.25 -11.53
N ILE A 102 1.08 10.95 -11.24
CA ILE A 102 1.95 10.38 -10.20
C ILE A 102 3.42 10.65 -10.54
N ALA A 103 3.83 10.37 -11.78
CA ALA A 103 5.20 10.59 -12.24
C ALA A 103 5.59 12.08 -12.14
N LYS A 104 4.71 13.00 -12.55
CA LYS A 104 4.93 14.44 -12.43
C LYS A 104 5.07 14.86 -10.97
N ALA A 105 4.16 14.43 -10.10
CA ALA A 105 4.20 14.77 -8.68
C ALA A 105 5.49 14.27 -7.99
N LEU A 106 5.94 13.06 -8.35
CA LEU A 106 7.22 12.52 -7.90
C LEU A 106 8.39 13.37 -8.41
N ALA A 107 8.44 13.68 -9.71
CA ALA A 107 9.52 14.46 -10.30
C ALA A 107 9.63 15.87 -9.68
N ASP A 108 8.52 16.58 -9.55
CA ASP A 108 8.47 17.90 -8.93
C ASP A 108 9.02 17.86 -7.49
N PHE A 109 8.63 16.85 -6.72
CA PHE A 109 9.09 16.68 -5.34
C PHE A 109 10.59 16.35 -5.25
N LEU A 110 11.10 15.48 -6.14
CA LEU A 110 12.53 15.16 -6.19
C LEU A 110 13.36 16.40 -6.60
N VAL A 111 12.89 17.22 -7.53
CA VAL A 111 13.53 18.50 -7.88
C VAL A 111 13.53 19.46 -6.70
N GLU A 112 12.40 19.63 -6.02
CA GLU A 112 12.29 20.52 -4.84
C GLU A 112 13.24 20.10 -3.70
N LYS A 113 13.51 18.79 -3.56
CA LYS A 113 14.40 18.26 -2.51
C LYS A 113 15.84 18.05 -2.96
N ASP A 114 16.21 18.52 -4.15
CA ASP A 114 17.55 18.38 -4.74
C ASP A 114 18.00 16.91 -4.90
N MET A 115 17.06 16.06 -5.32
CA MET A 115 17.23 14.60 -5.48
C MET A 115 16.90 14.10 -6.89
N ALA A 116 16.68 14.99 -7.85
CA ALA A 116 16.27 14.63 -9.22
C ALA A 116 17.27 13.73 -9.96
N HIS A 117 18.53 13.71 -9.52
CA HIS A 117 19.60 12.91 -10.13
C HIS A 117 19.99 11.68 -9.30
N GLU A 118 19.33 11.43 -8.16
CA GLU A 118 19.58 10.24 -7.35
C GLU A 118 18.80 9.04 -7.89
N ASN A 119 19.44 7.87 -7.96
CA ASN A 119 18.76 6.62 -8.30
C ASN A 119 18.24 5.95 -7.02
N LEU A 120 17.02 6.34 -6.60
CA LEU A 120 16.42 5.89 -5.34
C LEU A 120 15.48 4.71 -5.56
N PRO A 121 15.56 3.63 -4.76
CA PRO A 121 14.55 2.58 -4.78
C PRO A 121 13.18 3.14 -4.37
N VAL A 122 12.15 2.74 -5.10
CA VAL A 122 10.77 3.21 -4.90
C VAL A 122 9.91 2.05 -4.37
N GLY A 123 9.31 2.25 -3.20
CA GLY A 123 8.17 1.47 -2.74
C GLY A 123 6.87 2.15 -3.16
N PHE A 124 5.94 1.40 -3.73
CA PHE A 124 4.64 1.93 -4.12
C PHE A 124 3.51 1.22 -3.38
N THR A 125 2.95 1.89 -2.37
CA THR A 125 1.74 1.47 -1.68
C THR A 125 0.54 1.80 -2.56
N PHE A 126 0.08 0.79 -3.28
CA PHE A 126 -1.09 0.85 -4.14
C PHE A 126 -2.25 0.14 -3.44
N SER A 127 -3.10 0.92 -2.75
CA SER A 127 -4.11 0.42 -1.81
C SER A 127 -5.37 -0.14 -2.49
N TYR A 128 -5.17 -1.02 -3.46
CA TYR A 128 -6.22 -1.72 -4.21
C TYR A 128 -5.90 -3.23 -4.23
N PRO A 129 -6.91 -4.10 -4.34
CA PRO A 129 -6.68 -5.53 -4.42
C PRO A 129 -5.95 -5.88 -5.72
N CYS A 130 -4.73 -6.41 -5.59
CA CYS A 130 -3.90 -6.81 -6.72
C CYS A 130 -3.47 -8.27 -6.59
N ASP A 131 -3.49 -8.98 -7.72
CA ASP A 131 -2.83 -10.27 -7.86
C ASP A 131 -1.34 -10.04 -8.08
N GLN A 132 -0.55 -10.18 -7.02
CA GLN A 132 0.90 -10.03 -7.08
C GLN A 132 1.54 -11.31 -7.63
N THR A 133 2.51 -11.16 -8.53
CA THR A 133 3.34 -12.28 -9.04
C THR A 133 4.78 -12.19 -8.54
N SER A 134 5.16 -11.02 -8.01
CA SER A 134 6.42 -10.78 -7.30
C SER A 134 6.29 -9.51 -6.45
N LEU A 135 7.32 -9.20 -5.65
CA LEU A 135 7.38 -7.96 -4.86
C LEU A 135 7.27 -6.69 -5.73
N LYS A 136 7.58 -6.76 -7.03
CA LYS A 136 7.61 -5.63 -7.96
C LYS A 136 6.65 -5.76 -9.14
N SER A 137 5.72 -6.72 -9.12
CA SER A 137 4.77 -6.93 -10.22
C SER A 137 3.43 -7.40 -9.70
N ALA A 138 2.37 -6.75 -10.16
CA ALA A 138 1.01 -7.06 -9.77
C ALA A 138 0.02 -6.68 -10.87
N THR A 139 -1.11 -7.38 -10.91
CA THR A 139 -2.26 -7.04 -11.76
C THR A 139 -3.41 -6.62 -10.87
N LEU A 140 -3.96 -5.42 -11.12
CA LEU A 140 -5.16 -4.96 -10.42
C LEU A 140 -6.33 -5.92 -10.70
N LEU A 141 -7.02 -6.36 -9.65
CA LEU A 141 -8.09 -7.36 -9.79
C LEU A 141 -9.41 -6.77 -10.30
N ARG A 142 -9.73 -5.50 -9.99
CA ARG A 142 -10.95 -4.79 -10.41
C ARG A 142 -10.75 -3.27 -10.39
#